data_AF-A0A5N6MGL1-F1
#
_entry.id   AF-A0A5N6MGL1-F1
#
_cell.length_a   1.000
_cell.length_b   1.000
_cell.length_c   1.000
_cell.angle_alpha   90.00
_cell.angle_beta   90.00
_cell.angle_gamma   90.00
#
_symmetry.space_group_name_H-M   'P 1'
#
loop_
_entity.id
_entity.type
_entity.pdbx_description
1 polymer ?
#
loop_
_entity_poly.entity_id
_entity_poly.type
_entity_poly.pdbx_seq_one_letter_code
_entity_poly.pdbx_strand_id
1 'polypeptide(L)'
;MTAETSPGSVPTPAGHDAGALAWVGIDAANPLPPYEQLRRQILDAANDGRLAIGTRLPTVRALAGHLGLAVNTVAKAYRELEQAKVVATRSRQGTVIAANGDSSRGRVAEAAAAYAETVRANGVSDDDAVSLLRAALR
;
A
#
# COMPACT_ATOMS: atom_id res chain seq x y z
N MET A 1 -24.92 3.40 37.03
CA MET A 1 -23.52 3.62 37.45
C MET A 1 -22.74 2.38 37.05
N THR A 2 -22.13 2.44 35.86
CA THR A 2 -20.67 2.47 35.65
C THR A 2 -20.08 1.06 35.60
N ALA A 3 -20.06 0.50 34.39
CA ALA A 3 -19.07 -0.49 34.00
C ALA A 3 -18.43 0.02 32.71
N GLU A 4 -17.21 0.48 32.90
CA GLU A 4 -16.28 1.09 31.98
C GLU A 4 -15.74 0.00 31.06
N THR A 5 -16.20 -0.09 29.81
CA THR A 5 -15.57 -0.95 28.82
C THR A 5 -14.33 -0.23 28.31
N SER A 6 -13.21 -0.60 28.92
CA SER A 6 -11.83 -0.33 28.53
C SER A 6 -11.66 -0.26 27.00
N PRO A 7 -11.09 0.83 26.44
CA PRO A 7 -10.71 0.83 25.03
C PRO A 7 -9.56 -0.18 24.85
N GLY A 8 -9.71 -1.05 23.85
CA GLY A 8 -8.75 -2.09 23.52
C GLY A 8 -7.34 -1.53 23.35
N SER A 9 -6.37 -2.18 24.00
CA SER A 9 -4.96 -1.88 23.86
C SER A 9 -4.56 -1.95 22.39
N VAL A 10 -4.19 -0.81 21.82
CA VAL A 10 -3.46 -0.76 20.56
C VAL A 10 -2.11 -1.45 20.82
N PRO A 11 -1.74 -2.52 20.10
CA PRO A 11 -0.41 -3.08 20.24
C PRO A 11 0.59 -2.00 19.84
N THR A 12 1.48 -1.64 20.76
CA THR A 12 2.63 -0.79 20.44
C THR A 12 3.67 -1.67 19.77
N PRO A 13 3.99 -1.52 18.47
CA PRO A 13 5.12 -2.21 17.90
C PRO A 13 6.41 -1.50 18.36
N ALA A 14 6.92 -1.93 19.51
CA ALA A 14 8.32 -1.74 19.86
C ALA A 14 9.16 -2.81 19.14
N GLY A 15 10.20 -2.38 18.42
CA GLY A 15 11.32 -3.27 18.08
C GLY A 15 11.53 -3.56 16.59
N HIS A 16 12.41 -2.76 15.99
CA HIS A 16 13.48 -3.14 15.06
C HIS A 16 13.47 -4.53 14.37
N ASP A 17 13.22 -4.49 13.06
CA ASP A 17 14.21 -4.82 12.01
C ASP A 17 14.27 -6.20 11.32
N ALA A 18 13.60 -7.27 11.77
CA ALA A 18 13.71 -8.58 11.07
C ALA A 18 12.48 -9.01 10.26
N GLY A 19 11.26 -8.82 10.78
CA GLY A 19 10.02 -9.27 10.11
C GLY A 19 9.59 -8.38 8.94
N ALA A 20 9.99 -7.11 8.95
CA ALA A 20 9.58 -6.11 7.95
C ALA A 20 10.29 -6.26 6.59
N LEU A 21 11.29 -7.12 6.48
CA LEU A 21 12.11 -7.27 5.26
C LEU A 21 11.83 -8.56 4.49
N ALA A 22 11.28 -9.59 5.15
CA ALA A 22 11.13 -10.94 4.57
C ALA A 22 10.16 -11.02 3.38
N TRP A 23 9.33 -10.00 3.16
CA TRP A 23 8.28 -10.00 2.13
C TRP A 23 8.65 -9.19 0.87
N VAL A 24 9.79 -8.49 0.85
CA VAL A 24 10.22 -7.68 -0.30
C VAL A 24 11.35 -8.39 -1.05
N GLY A 25 11.17 -8.59 -2.35
CA GLY A 25 12.19 -9.15 -3.23
C GLY A 25 12.23 -8.44 -4.59
N ILE A 26 13.38 -8.45 -5.26
CA ILE A 26 13.49 -7.92 -6.63
C ILE A 26 13.74 -9.10 -7.57
N ASP A 27 12.94 -9.18 -8.63
CA ASP A 27 13.12 -10.15 -9.69
C ASP A 27 13.84 -9.48 -10.88
N ALA A 28 15.05 -9.93 -11.16
CA ALA A 28 15.85 -9.42 -12.27
C ALA A 28 15.31 -9.84 -13.65
N ALA A 29 14.51 -10.91 -13.72
CA ALA A 29 13.87 -11.36 -14.96
C ALA A 29 12.57 -10.61 -15.28
N ASN A 30 12.04 -9.85 -14.30
CA ASN A 30 10.82 -9.09 -14.48
C ASN A 30 11.07 -7.84 -15.36
N PRO A 31 10.24 -7.56 -16.37
CA PRO A 31 10.42 -6.43 -17.28
C PRO A 31 10.26 -5.06 -16.60
N LEU A 32 9.70 -5.01 -15.38
CA LEU A 32 9.58 -3.77 -14.62
C LEU A 32 10.92 -3.34 -14.03
N PRO A 33 11.26 -2.04 -14.08
CA PRO A 33 12.44 -1.53 -13.38
C PRO A 33 12.40 -1.84 -11.87
N PRO A 34 13.54 -2.09 -11.21
CA PRO A 34 13.56 -2.47 -9.79
C PRO A 34 12.87 -1.48 -8.83
N TYR A 35 12.93 -0.17 -9.12
CA TYR A 35 12.23 0.83 -8.30
C TYR A 35 10.70 0.64 -8.37
N GLU A 36 10.17 0.24 -9.51
CA GLU A 36 8.75 0.06 -9.76
C GLU A 36 8.26 -1.25 -9.12
N GLN A 37 9.06 -2.32 -9.19
CA GLN A 37 8.80 -3.57 -8.47
C GLN A 37 8.72 -3.33 -6.96
N LEU A 38 9.68 -2.58 -6.40
CA LEU A 38 9.70 -2.22 -4.99
C LEU A 38 8.48 -1.38 -4.60
N ARG A 39 8.16 -0.36 -5.41
CA ARG A 39 7.00 0.52 -5.19
C ARG A 39 5.70 -0.28 -5.12
N ARG A 40 5.48 -1.20 -6.07
CA ARG A 40 4.27 -2.03 -6.11
C ARG A 40 4.16 -2.93 -4.90
N GLN A 41 5.23 -3.63 -4.52
CA GLN A 41 5.20 -4.50 -3.35
C GLN A 41 4.84 -3.74 -2.07
N ILE A 42 5.42 -2.57 -1.83
CA ILE A 42 5.09 -1.75 -0.65
C ILE A 42 3.64 -1.28 -0.71
N LEU A 43 3.16 -0.88 -1.89
CA LEU A 43 1.78 -0.46 -2.11
C LEU A 43 0.80 -1.61 -1.84
N ASP A 44 1.07 -2.80 -2.35
CA ASP A 44 0.22 -3.98 -2.17
C ASP A 44 0.22 -4.45 -0.71
N ALA A 45 1.39 -4.44 -0.06
CA ALA A 45 1.49 -4.76 1.37
C ALA A 45 0.76 -3.74 2.26
N ALA A 46 0.70 -2.46 1.86
CA ALA A 46 -0.12 -1.47 2.54
C ALA A 46 -1.62 -1.71 2.31
N ASN A 47 -2.05 -1.98 1.06
CA ASN A 47 -3.47 -2.18 0.73
C ASN A 47 -4.06 -3.44 1.37
N ASP A 48 -3.27 -4.53 1.46
CA ASP A 48 -3.73 -5.79 2.03
C ASP A 48 -3.58 -5.84 3.57
N GLY A 49 -3.20 -4.72 4.20
CA GLY A 49 -3.06 -4.58 5.65
C GLY A 49 -1.82 -5.23 6.27
N ARG A 50 -0.92 -5.84 5.46
CA ARG A 50 0.37 -6.39 5.93
C ARG A 50 1.28 -5.31 6.51
N LEU A 51 1.17 -4.08 6.00
CA LEU A 51 1.79 -2.89 6.56
C LEU A 51 0.71 -1.93 7.03
N ALA A 52 0.33 -2.04 8.29
CA ALA A 52 -0.66 -1.16 8.90
C ALA A 52 -0.21 0.32 8.88
N ILE A 53 -1.18 1.24 8.94
CA ILE A 53 -0.90 2.67 9.06
C ILE A 53 0.02 2.95 10.25
N GLY A 54 1.02 3.81 10.05
CA GLY A 54 2.02 4.11 11.06
C GLY A 54 3.17 3.10 11.13
N THR A 55 3.10 1.98 10.40
CA THR A 55 4.23 1.05 10.28
C THR A 55 5.45 1.78 9.73
N ARG A 56 6.57 1.65 10.43
CA ARG A 56 7.84 2.25 10.05
C ARG A 56 8.52 1.40 8.99
N LEU A 57 8.88 2.04 7.88
CA LEU A 57 9.67 1.41 6.83
C LEU A 57 11.17 1.49 7.16
N PRO A 58 11.97 0.53 6.67
CA PRO A 58 13.42 0.61 6.76
C PRO A 58 13.95 1.88 6.08
N THR A 59 15.11 2.35 6.53
CA THR A 59 15.78 3.48 5.86
C THR A 59 16.15 3.10 4.43
N VAL A 60 16.29 4.11 3.56
CA VAL A 60 16.72 3.90 2.15
C VAL A 60 18.01 3.08 2.09
N ARG A 61 18.99 3.35 2.97
CA ARG A 61 20.27 2.64 3.00
C ARG A 61 20.12 1.20 3.50
N ALA A 62 19.32 0.97 4.54
CA ALA A 62 19.08 -0.37 5.05
C ALA A 62 18.38 -1.26 4.03
N LEU A 63 17.33 -0.73 3.37
CA LEU A 63 16.60 -1.47 2.36
C LEU A 63 17.41 -1.70 1.08
N ALA A 64 18.21 -0.72 0.66
CA ALA A 64 19.14 -0.88 -0.44
C ALA A 64 20.16 -2.00 -0.19
N GLY A 65 20.74 -2.04 1.01
CA GLY A 65 21.66 -3.10 1.42
C GLY A 65 21.00 -4.49 1.44
N HIS A 66 19.77 -4.57 1.95
CA HIS A 66 19.01 -5.82 1.99
C HIS A 66 18.67 -6.37 0.59
N LEU A 67 18.26 -5.48 -0.33
CA LEU A 67 17.81 -5.88 -1.68
C LEU A 67 18.94 -5.90 -2.72
N GLY A 68 20.17 -5.53 -2.36
CA GLY A 68 21.26 -5.36 -3.31
C GLY A 68 21.00 -4.27 -4.36
N LEU A 69 20.19 -3.26 -4.03
CA LEU A 69 19.83 -2.18 -4.93
C LEU A 69 20.69 -0.93 -4.73
N ALA A 70 20.81 -0.12 -5.78
CA ALA A 70 21.35 1.23 -5.63
C ALA A 70 20.46 2.08 -4.71
N VAL A 71 21.08 2.85 -3.82
CA VAL A 71 20.40 3.77 -2.87
C VAL A 71 19.42 4.71 -3.60
N ASN A 72 19.80 5.22 -4.78
CA ASN A 72 18.96 6.10 -5.58
C ASN A 72 17.69 5.42 -6.12
N THR A 73 17.74 4.10 -6.37
CA THR A 73 16.60 3.30 -6.81
C THR A 73 15.56 3.19 -5.70
N VAL A 74 16.01 2.89 -4.48
CA VAL A 74 15.13 2.84 -3.30
C VAL A 74 14.59 4.23 -2.96
N ALA A 75 15.44 5.26 -3.02
CA ALA A 75 15.02 6.65 -2.81
C ALA A 75 13.96 7.08 -3.84
N LYS A 76 14.10 6.67 -5.11
CA LYS A 76 13.09 6.90 -6.13
C LYS A 76 11.77 6.23 -5.76
N ALA A 77 11.77 4.95 -5.38
CA ALA A 77 10.55 4.24 -4.98
C ALA A 77 9.84 4.94 -3.80
N TYR A 78 10.58 5.34 -2.77
CA TYR A 78 10.01 6.04 -1.60
C TYR A 78 9.42 7.40 -1.97
N ARG A 79 10.07 8.17 -2.84
CA ARG A 79 9.53 9.46 -3.33
C ARG A 79 8.22 9.29 -4.09
N GLU A 80 8.12 8.28 -4.95
CA GLU A 80 6.88 7.97 -5.68
C GLU A 80 5.74 7.56 -4.73
N LEU A 81 6.05 6.76 -3.70
CA LEU A 81 5.07 6.38 -2.67
C LEU A 81 4.62 7.59 -1.83
N GLU A 82 5.54 8.52 -1.55
CA GLU A 82 5.23 9.75 -0.81
C GLU A 82 4.35 10.69 -1.64
N GLN A 83 4.64 10.85 -2.94
CA GLN A 83 3.79 11.58 -3.88
C GLN A 83 2.39 10.97 -3.99
N ALA A 84 2.30 9.63 -3.98
CA ALA A 84 1.06 8.89 -3.93
C ALA A 84 0.38 8.89 -2.54
N LYS A 85 0.97 9.54 -1.53
CA LYS A 85 0.50 9.60 -0.14
C LYS A 85 0.34 8.24 0.55
N VAL A 86 1.05 7.23 0.05
CA VAL A 86 1.11 5.87 0.62
C VAL A 86 2.06 5.85 1.82
N VAL A 87 3.12 6.66 1.76
CA VAL A 87 4.05 6.84 2.87
C VAL A 87 4.19 8.33 3.19
N ALA A 88 4.67 8.62 4.40
CA ALA A 88 5.04 9.96 4.82
C ALA A 88 6.44 9.94 5.46
N THR A 89 7.30 10.87 5.06
CA THR A 89 8.58 11.07 5.74
C THR A 89 8.39 11.97 6.96
N ARG A 90 8.71 11.45 8.15
CA ARG A 90 8.74 12.23 9.40
C ARG A 90 10.19 12.34 9.86
N SER A 91 10.74 13.56 9.85
CA SER A 91 12.16 13.87 10.09
C SER A 91 12.87 12.96 11.13
N ARG A 92 12.36 12.88 12.36
CA ARG A 92 12.94 12.07 13.45
C ARG A 92 12.46 10.62 13.52
N GLN A 93 11.38 10.26 12.84
CA GLN A 93 10.72 8.96 12.94
C GLN A 93 10.98 8.06 11.71
N GLY A 94 11.59 8.60 10.65
CA GLY A 94 11.79 7.90 9.38
C GLY A 94 10.55 7.92 8.49
N THR A 95 10.51 7.01 7.52
CA THR A 95 9.38 6.87 6.59
C THR A 95 8.34 5.91 7.19
N VAL A 96 7.07 6.30 7.19
CA VAL A 96 5.97 5.49 7.75
C VAL A 96 4.84 5.33 6.73
N ILE A 97 4.07 4.24 6.81
CA ILE A 97 2.82 4.09 6.04
C ILE A 97 1.81 5.16 6.47
N ALA A 98 1.24 5.87 5.48
CA ALA A 98 0.29 6.95 5.68
C ALA A 98 -1.15 6.49 5.44
N ALA A 99 -2.10 7.08 6.18
CA ALA A 99 -3.53 6.76 6.08
C ALA A 99 -4.16 7.14 4.71
N ASN A 100 -3.52 8.04 3.96
CA ASN A 100 -4.12 8.62 2.76
C ASN A 100 -3.96 7.77 1.50
N GLY A 101 -2.98 6.87 1.43
CA GLY A 101 -2.79 5.97 0.27
C GLY A 101 -3.83 4.86 0.19
N ASP A 102 -4.41 4.50 1.33
CA ASP A 102 -5.40 3.43 1.47
C ASP A 102 -6.83 3.93 1.15
N SER A 103 -7.20 5.12 1.64
CA SER A 103 -8.57 5.62 1.52
C SER A 103 -9.10 5.78 0.09
N SER A 104 -8.29 6.24 -0.87
CA SER A 104 -8.77 6.50 -2.23
C SER A 104 -8.92 5.21 -3.04
N ARG A 105 -7.96 4.29 -2.94
CA ARG A 105 -8.04 2.99 -3.61
C ARG A 105 -9.09 2.09 -2.97
N GLY A 106 -9.16 2.06 -1.64
CA GLY A 106 -10.21 1.37 -0.90
C GLY A 106 -11.61 1.86 -1.30
N ARG A 107 -11.83 3.18 -1.36
CA ARG A 107 -13.10 3.74 -1.84
C ARG A 107 -13.42 3.39 -3.30
N VAL A 108 -12.41 3.34 -4.18
CA VAL A 108 -12.63 2.94 -5.58
C VAL A 108 -12.93 1.44 -5.71
N ALA A 109 -12.27 0.60 -4.92
CA ALA A 109 -12.55 -0.84 -4.87
C ALA A 109 -13.95 -1.12 -4.30
N GLU A 110 -14.35 -0.40 -3.25
CA GLU A 110 -15.70 -0.46 -2.67
C GLU A 110 -16.75 -0.03 -3.71
N ALA A 111 -16.51 1.07 -4.43
CA ALA A 111 -17.37 1.51 -5.52
C ALA A 111 -17.44 0.48 -6.67
N ALA A 112 -16.32 -0.16 -7.01
CA ALA A 112 -16.27 -1.21 -8.03
C ALA A 112 -17.05 -2.47 -7.59
N ALA A 113 -16.99 -2.85 -6.31
CA ALA A 113 -17.77 -3.96 -5.77
C ALA A 113 -19.28 -3.66 -5.80
N ALA A 114 -19.69 -2.44 -5.41
CA ALA A 114 -21.07 -1.99 -5.50
C ALA A 114 -21.58 -1.96 -6.96
N TYR A 115 -20.72 -1.54 -7.89
CA TYR A 115 -21.01 -1.58 -9.32
C TYR A 115 -21.24 -3.02 -9.82
N ALA A 116 -20.35 -3.95 -9.46
CA ALA A 116 -20.47 -5.36 -9.84
C ALA A 116 -21.76 -6.00 -9.29
N GLU A 117 -22.18 -5.64 -8.08
CA GLU A 117 -23.46 -6.09 -7.52
C GLU A 117 -24.65 -5.60 -8.35
N THR A 118 -24.63 -4.32 -8.75
CA THR A 118 -25.68 -3.74 -9.58
C THR A 118 -25.74 -4.41 -10.96
N VAL A 119 -24.59 -4.65 -11.58
CA VAL A 119 -24.47 -5.36 -12.87
C VAL A 119 -25.10 -6.75 -12.79
N ARG A 120 -24.75 -7.53 -11.75
CA ARG A 120 -25.28 -8.88 -11.52
C ARG A 120 -26.79 -8.87 -11.28
N ALA A 121 -27.30 -7.94 -10.47
CA ALA A 121 -28.73 -7.80 -10.20
C ALA A 121 -29.57 -7.47 -11.45
N ASN A 122 -28.96 -6.87 -12.47
CA ASN A 122 -29.64 -6.48 -13.71
C ASN A 122 -29.30 -7.40 -14.90
N GLY A 123 -28.52 -8.46 -14.69
CA GLY A 123 -28.16 -9.41 -15.75
C GLY A 123 -27.31 -8.80 -16.87
N VAL A 124 -26.56 -7.73 -16.59
CA VAL A 124 -25.67 -7.10 -17.57
C VAL A 124 -24.40 -7.95 -17.70
N SER A 125 -23.91 -8.13 -18.93
CA SER A 125 -22.68 -8.88 -19.20
C SER A 125 -21.44 -8.14 -18.71
N ASP A 126 -20.37 -8.86 -18.36
CA ASP A 126 -19.12 -8.24 -17.90
C ASP A 126 -18.52 -7.28 -18.96
N ASP A 127 -18.60 -7.63 -20.24
CA ASP A 127 -18.10 -6.81 -21.35
C ASP A 127 -18.90 -5.51 -21.51
N ASP A 128 -20.23 -5.58 -21.38
CA ASP A 128 -21.10 -4.39 -21.41
C ASP A 128 -20.88 -3.53 -20.16
N ALA A 129 -20.72 -4.16 -19.00
CA ALA A 129 -20.44 -3.47 -17.74
C ALA A 129 -19.11 -2.69 -17.83
N VAL A 130 -18.05 -3.33 -18.29
CA VAL A 130 -16.76 -2.65 -18.49
C VAL A 130 -16.89 -1.51 -19.52
N SER A 131 -17.69 -1.69 -20.57
CA SER A 131 -17.95 -0.65 -21.56
C SER A 131 -18.69 0.56 -20.98
N LEU A 132 -19.70 0.34 -20.16
CA LEU A 132 -20.44 1.38 -19.43
C LEU A 132 -19.54 2.14 -18.44
N LEU A 133 -18.73 1.41 -17.67
CA LEU A 133 -17.78 2.02 -16.73
C LEU A 133 -16.75 2.88 -17.47
N ARG A 134 -16.21 2.40 -18.59
CA ARG A 134 -15.28 3.17 -19.45
C ARG A 134 -15.93 4.41 -20.05
N ALA A 135 -17.21 4.37 -20.40
CA ALA A 135 -17.93 5.53 -20.90
C ALA A 135 -18.14 6.60 -19.81
N ALA A 136 -18.44 6.18 -18.57
CA ALA A 136 -18.65 7.07 -17.43
C ALA A 136 -17.37 7.76 -16.92
N LEU A 137 -16.19 7.23 -17.25
CA LEU A 137 -14.89 7.79 -16.84
C LEU A 137 -14.30 8.79 -17.87
N ARG A 138 -15.00 9.07 -18.97
CA ARG A 138 -14.57 10.05 -19.99
C ARG A 138 -15.01 11.47 -19.68
#